data_AF-A0A1F7MGA5-F1
#
_entry.id   AF-A0A1F7MGA5-F1
#
_cell.length_a   1.000
_cell.length_b   1.000
_cell.length_c   1.000
_cell.angle_alpha   90.00
_cell.angle_beta   90.00
_cell.angle_gamma   90.00
#
_symmetry.space_group_name_H-M   'P 1'
#
loop_
_entity.id
_entity.type
_entity.pdbx_description
1 polymer ?
#
loop_
_entity_poly.entity_id
_entity_poly.type
_entity_poly.pdbx_seq_one_letter_code
_entity_poly.pdbx_strand_id
1 'polypeptide(L)'
;MQADTTKVWTPSEVRTAVGKILVESLGVDEAAVTDDAALVRDLGAESIDFLDMSFKCQQIFGVDLPVRLIQERRVEWRELEVLARVLTERYGMPITGEDLRTVAPATVSAVLGHLATARAVPCKDGDEAEVVRAVAERMLADLDGTGLDLTGLTVEKFAGYLAENLHAPAAVEEVMNRFTVRAVTNYISGELTGAGRLAAGA
;
A
#
# COMPACT_ATOMS: atom_id res chain seq x y z
N MET A 1 -4.75 25.37 12.02
CA MET A 1 -3.79 25.64 13.12
C MET A 1 -2.42 25.24 12.59
N GLN A 2 -1.39 26.11 12.55
CA GLN A 2 -0.08 25.62 12.06
C GLN A 2 0.49 24.62 13.08
N ALA A 3 1.05 23.51 12.59
CA ALA A 3 1.70 22.53 13.47
C ALA A 3 2.85 23.18 14.22
N ASP A 4 2.96 22.91 15.52
CA ASP A 4 4.14 23.28 16.28
C ASP A 4 5.30 22.35 15.88
N THR A 5 6.07 22.80 14.90
CA THR A 5 7.23 22.09 14.38
C THR A 5 8.42 22.13 15.34
N THR A 6 8.33 22.86 16.45
CA THR A 6 9.39 22.97 17.47
C THR A 6 9.21 21.99 18.63
N LYS A 7 8.00 21.43 18.81
CA LYS A 7 7.74 20.41 19.83
C LYS A 7 8.60 19.16 19.58
N VAL A 8 9.32 18.75 20.61
CA VAL A 8 9.91 17.42 20.74
C VAL A 8 8.90 16.49 21.40
N TRP A 9 8.62 15.38 20.76
CA TRP A 9 7.64 14.38 21.21
C TRP A 9 8.32 13.22 21.92
N THR A 10 7.63 12.61 22.89
CA THR A 10 7.98 11.29 23.41
C THR A 10 7.18 10.19 22.68
N PRO A 11 7.67 8.94 22.60
CA PRO A 11 6.93 7.85 21.97
C PRO A 11 5.51 7.64 22.55
N SER A 12 5.34 7.82 23.86
CA SER A 12 4.04 7.72 24.52
C SER A 12 3.09 8.88 24.16
N GLU A 13 3.61 10.11 24.01
CA GLU A 13 2.81 11.24 23.52
C GLU A 13 2.37 11.05 22.08
N VAL A 14 3.25 10.53 21.20
CA VAL A 14 2.89 10.23 19.81
C VAL A 14 1.75 9.23 19.79
N ARG A 15 1.87 8.11 20.51
CA ARG A 15 0.79 7.13 20.55
C ARG A 15 -0.51 7.69 21.11
N THR A 16 -0.45 8.44 22.21
CA THR A 16 -1.64 9.05 22.81
C THR A 16 -2.33 10.00 21.81
N ALA A 17 -1.57 10.81 21.08
CA ALA A 17 -2.11 11.71 20.08
C ALA A 17 -2.68 10.95 18.86
N VAL A 18 -2.01 9.91 18.38
CA VAL A 18 -2.54 9.03 17.30
C VAL A 18 -3.86 8.37 17.72
N GLY A 19 -3.96 7.89 18.96
CA GLY A 19 -5.19 7.30 19.48
C GLY A 19 -6.37 8.28 19.45
N LYS A 20 -6.14 9.53 19.86
CA LYS A 20 -7.16 10.59 19.80
C LYS A 20 -7.59 10.91 18.38
N ILE A 21 -6.63 11.01 17.45
CA ILE A 21 -6.92 11.22 16.02
C ILE A 21 -7.84 10.12 15.51
N LEU A 22 -7.53 8.86 15.83
CA LEU A 22 -8.32 7.70 15.40
C LEU A 22 -9.74 7.71 15.98
N VAL A 23 -9.89 7.94 17.28
CA VAL A 23 -11.22 8.03 17.93
C VAL A 23 -12.06 9.12 17.28
N GLU A 24 -11.50 10.31 17.07
CA GLU A 24 -12.23 11.43 16.50
C GLU A 24 -12.54 11.28 15.01
N SER A 25 -11.60 10.75 14.22
CA SER A 25 -11.76 10.60 12.78
C SER A 25 -12.66 9.42 12.40
N LEU A 26 -12.60 8.32 13.17
CA LEU A 26 -13.36 7.11 12.88
C LEU A 26 -14.66 7.00 13.70
N GLY A 27 -14.82 7.82 14.75
CA GLY A 27 -15.97 7.72 15.65
C GLY A 27 -16.02 6.41 16.45
N VAL A 28 -14.87 5.78 16.68
CA VAL A 28 -14.74 4.50 17.41
C VAL A 28 -14.50 4.71 18.91
N ASP A 29 -14.76 3.69 19.71
CA ASP A 29 -14.44 3.69 21.14
C ASP A 29 -12.91 3.70 21.35
N GLU A 30 -12.42 4.48 22.33
CA GLU A 30 -11.01 4.52 22.71
C GLU A 30 -10.47 3.12 23.08
N ALA A 31 -11.30 2.28 23.69
CA ALA A 31 -10.96 0.89 24.03
C ALA A 31 -10.73 0.00 22.81
N ALA A 32 -11.28 0.34 21.64
CA ALA A 32 -11.03 -0.39 20.39
C ALA A 32 -9.66 -0.08 19.78
N VAL A 33 -9.04 1.06 20.13
CA VAL A 33 -7.80 1.57 19.52
C VAL A 33 -6.55 0.89 20.12
N THR A 34 -6.46 -0.42 19.92
CA THR A 34 -5.32 -1.26 20.30
C THR A 34 -4.22 -1.22 19.23
N ASP A 35 -2.98 -1.50 19.61
CA ASP A 35 -1.79 -1.43 18.72
C ASP A 35 -1.97 -2.24 17.44
N ASP A 36 -2.58 -3.41 17.58
CA ASP A 36 -2.71 -4.41 16.52
C ASP A 36 -4.03 -4.28 15.75
N ALA A 37 -4.91 -3.35 16.14
CA ALA A 37 -6.15 -3.10 15.42
C ALA A 37 -5.83 -2.58 14.00
N ALA A 38 -6.31 -3.31 13.00
CA ALA A 38 -6.28 -2.89 11.61
C ALA A 38 -7.33 -1.79 11.40
N LEU A 39 -6.92 -0.66 10.82
CA LEU A 39 -7.78 0.50 10.63
C LEU A 39 -9.02 0.17 9.82
N VAL A 40 -8.87 -0.61 8.74
CA VAL A 40 -10.01 -0.99 7.89
C VAL A 40 -10.82 -2.10 8.51
N ARG A 41 -10.22 -3.28 8.75
CA ARG A 41 -10.94 -4.48 9.21
C ARG A 41 -11.54 -4.34 10.61
N ASP A 42 -10.78 -3.78 11.55
CA ASP A 42 -11.15 -3.79 12.97
C ASP A 42 -11.80 -2.47 13.41
N LEU A 43 -11.38 -1.34 12.83
CA LEU A 43 -11.91 -0.01 13.18
C LEU A 43 -12.86 0.59 12.14
N GLY A 44 -13.07 -0.08 11.00
CA GLY A 44 -14.05 0.34 9.99
C GLY A 44 -13.65 1.57 9.17
N ALA A 45 -12.35 1.90 9.08
CA ALA A 45 -11.87 3.06 8.35
C ALA A 45 -12.20 3.00 6.85
N GLU A 46 -12.86 4.04 6.37
CA GLU A 46 -13.16 4.28 4.96
C GLU A 46 -12.14 5.22 4.32
N SER A 47 -12.23 5.36 2.98
CA SER A 47 -11.29 6.18 2.21
C SER A 47 -11.24 7.65 2.64
N ILE A 48 -12.37 8.18 3.14
CA ILE A 48 -12.47 9.57 3.63
C ILE A 48 -11.79 9.75 4.98
N ASP A 49 -11.85 8.74 5.85
CA ASP A 49 -11.27 8.82 7.19
C ASP A 49 -9.76 8.93 7.13
N PHE A 50 -9.13 8.23 6.18
CA PHE A 50 -7.70 8.36 5.97
C PHE A 50 -7.27 9.77 5.54
N LEU A 51 -8.12 10.50 4.81
CA LEU A 51 -7.85 11.90 4.43
C LEU A 51 -7.94 12.82 5.66
N ASP A 52 -8.96 12.64 6.51
CA ASP A 52 -9.11 13.40 7.75
C ASP A 52 -7.95 13.10 8.72
N MET A 53 -7.60 11.83 8.90
CA MET A 53 -6.44 11.42 9.70
C MET A 53 -5.15 12.05 9.18
N SER A 54 -4.91 12.03 7.86
CA SER A 54 -3.72 12.64 7.27
C SER A 54 -3.68 14.14 7.53
N PHE A 55 -4.83 14.82 7.40
CA PHE A 55 -4.92 16.25 7.70
C PHE A 55 -4.62 16.54 9.18
N LYS A 56 -5.20 15.77 10.11
CA LYS A 56 -4.93 15.93 11.55
C LYS A 56 -3.48 15.62 11.91
N CYS A 57 -2.89 14.58 11.32
CA CYS A 57 -1.46 14.28 11.50
C CYS A 57 -0.59 15.45 11.02
N GLN A 58 -0.95 16.06 9.88
CA GLN A 58 -0.25 17.23 9.38
C GLN A 58 -0.42 18.46 10.30
N GLN A 59 -1.59 18.66 10.90
CA GLN A 59 -1.82 19.75 11.86
C GLN A 59 -1.12 19.54 13.21
N ILE A 60 -0.99 18.30 13.68
CA ILE A 60 -0.46 17.99 15.02
C ILE A 60 1.05 17.74 14.97
N PHE A 61 1.49 16.89 14.04
CA PHE A 61 2.88 16.47 13.92
C PHE A 61 3.63 17.21 12.80
N GLY A 62 2.93 17.77 11.82
CA GLY A 62 3.59 18.22 10.57
C GLY A 62 4.11 17.03 9.76
N VAL A 63 3.36 15.91 9.79
CA VAL A 63 3.64 14.68 9.06
C VAL A 63 2.45 14.36 8.16
N ASP A 64 2.73 14.18 6.86
CA ASP A 64 1.76 13.65 5.90
C ASP A 64 1.77 12.12 5.94
N LEU A 65 0.60 11.51 6.14
CA LEU A 65 0.49 10.05 6.10
C LEU A 65 0.62 9.54 4.66
N PRO A 66 1.16 8.32 4.45
CA PRO A 66 1.42 7.78 3.11
C PRO A 66 0.16 7.22 2.43
N VAL A 67 -1.02 7.58 2.93
CA VAL A 67 -2.33 7.18 2.38
C VAL A 67 -2.42 7.56 0.90
N ARG A 68 -2.00 8.78 0.55
CA ARG A 68 -2.02 9.26 -0.84
C ARG A 68 -1.15 8.40 -1.75
N LEU A 69 0.06 8.08 -1.29
CA LEU A 69 0.97 7.20 -2.03
C LEU A 69 0.32 5.84 -2.27
N ILE A 70 -0.31 5.25 -1.26
CA ILE A 70 -1.00 3.95 -1.39
C ILE A 70 -2.20 4.04 -2.34
N GLN A 71 -2.95 5.14 -2.33
CA GLN A 71 -4.03 5.37 -3.29
C GLN A 71 -3.49 5.48 -4.73
N GLU A 72 -2.39 6.19 -4.93
CA GLU A 72 -1.70 6.31 -6.22
C GLU A 72 -1.21 4.94 -6.71
N ARG A 73 -0.58 4.13 -5.84
CA ARG A 73 -0.19 2.75 -6.17
C ARG A 73 -1.38 1.89 -6.57
N ARG A 74 -2.48 1.96 -5.83
CA ARG A 74 -3.71 1.21 -6.18
C ARG A 74 -4.25 1.58 -7.55
N VAL A 75 -4.15 2.84 -7.96
CA VAL A 75 -4.53 3.26 -9.33
C VAL A 75 -3.60 2.60 -10.33
N GLU A 76 -2.27 2.71 -10.17
CA GLU A 76 -1.30 2.05 -11.07
C GLU A 76 -1.55 0.54 -11.20
N TRP A 77 -1.90 -0.12 -10.09
CA TRP A 77 -2.18 -1.55 -10.05
C TRP A 77 -3.45 -1.90 -10.84
N ARG A 78 -4.52 -1.12 -10.64
CA ARG A 78 -5.78 -1.29 -11.39
C ARG A 78 -5.61 -1.00 -12.87
N GLU A 79 -4.77 -0.02 -13.22
CA GLU A 79 -4.51 0.31 -14.62
C GLU A 79 -3.54 -0.67 -15.31
N LEU A 80 -3.08 -1.71 -14.61
CA LEU A 80 -2.13 -2.73 -15.09
C LEU A 80 -0.77 -2.16 -15.51
N GLU A 81 -0.41 -0.97 -15.02
CA GLU A 81 0.85 -0.31 -15.38
C GLU A 81 2.06 -1.09 -14.86
N VAL A 82 1.96 -1.69 -13.67
CA VAL A 82 3.04 -2.52 -13.13
C VAL A 82 3.27 -3.76 -14.01
N LEU A 83 2.19 -4.41 -14.46
CA LEU A 83 2.26 -5.55 -15.36
C LEU A 83 2.85 -5.13 -16.72
N ALA A 84 2.40 -4.02 -17.28
CA ALA A 84 2.92 -3.48 -18.53
C ALA A 84 4.42 -3.19 -18.46
N ARG A 85 4.91 -2.61 -17.35
CA ARG A 85 6.35 -2.42 -17.08
C ARG A 85 7.10 -3.75 -17.07
N VAL A 86 6.63 -4.75 -16.31
CA VAL A 86 7.24 -6.09 -16.23
C VAL A 86 7.33 -6.74 -17.61
N LEU A 87 6.25 -6.71 -18.38
CA LEU A 87 6.21 -7.32 -19.71
C LEU A 87 7.11 -6.58 -20.71
N THR A 88 7.14 -5.25 -20.63
CA THR A 88 8.01 -4.41 -21.47
C THR A 88 9.48 -4.74 -21.25
N GLU A 89 9.91 -4.83 -19.99
CA GLU A 89 11.28 -5.19 -19.65
C GLU A 89 11.61 -6.63 -20.04
N ARG A 90 10.67 -7.56 -19.82
CA ARG A 90 10.86 -8.98 -20.13
C ARG A 90 11.01 -9.25 -21.63
N TYR A 91 10.18 -8.63 -22.45
CA TYR A 91 10.10 -8.92 -23.89
C TYR A 91 10.78 -7.85 -24.76
N GLY A 92 11.29 -6.78 -24.17
CA GLY A 92 12.04 -5.73 -24.88
C GLY A 92 11.19 -4.93 -25.87
N MET A 93 9.89 -4.83 -25.65
CA MET A 93 8.96 -4.12 -26.54
C MET A 93 7.94 -3.29 -25.75
N PRO A 94 7.51 -2.13 -26.26
CA PRO A 94 6.62 -1.25 -25.51
C PRO A 94 5.24 -1.89 -25.36
N ILE A 95 4.82 -2.12 -24.11
CA ILE A 95 3.49 -2.61 -23.72
C ILE A 95 2.92 -1.58 -22.74
N THR A 96 1.67 -1.17 -22.94
CA THR A 96 1.00 -0.19 -22.08
C THR A 96 -0.11 -0.85 -21.26
N GLY A 97 -0.47 -0.28 -20.11
CA GLY A 97 -1.60 -0.79 -19.32
C GLY A 97 -2.91 -0.79 -20.11
N GLU A 98 -3.11 0.20 -20.99
CA GLU A 98 -4.27 0.29 -21.90
C GLU A 98 -4.41 -0.94 -22.80
N ASP A 99 -3.31 -1.40 -23.43
CA ASP A 99 -3.32 -2.60 -24.25
C ASP A 99 -3.83 -3.81 -23.45
N LEU A 100 -3.40 -3.92 -22.19
CA LEU A 100 -3.68 -5.07 -21.33
C LEU A 100 -5.11 -5.05 -20.77
N ARG A 101 -5.66 -3.87 -20.48
CA ARG A 101 -7.02 -3.72 -19.91
C ARG A 101 -8.13 -4.21 -20.83
N THR A 102 -7.85 -4.39 -22.12
CA THR A 102 -8.80 -4.92 -23.10
C THR A 102 -8.89 -6.46 -23.07
N VAL A 103 -7.98 -7.13 -22.37
CA VAL A 103 -7.89 -8.60 -22.35
C VAL A 103 -8.80 -9.20 -21.28
N ALA A 104 -9.62 -10.17 -21.69
CA ALA A 104 -10.49 -10.93 -20.79
C ALA A 104 -10.23 -12.45 -20.91
N PRO A 105 -10.15 -13.19 -19.78
CA PRO A 105 -10.22 -12.72 -18.40
C PRO A 105 -8.96 -11.93 -17.97
N ALA A 106 -9.06 -11.08 -16.94
CA ALA A 106 -7.96 -10.26 -16.42
C ALA A 106 -6.94 -11.12 -15.63
N THR A 107 -6.23 -11.98 -16.35
CA THR A 107 -5.24 -12.94 -15.82
C THR A 107 -3.94 -12.79 -16.60
N VAL A 108 -2.81 -13.13 -15.97
CA VAL A 108 -1.52 -13.12 -16.66
C VAL A 108 -1.51 -14.11 -17.84
N SER A 109 -2.11 -15.29 -17.68
CA SER A 109 -2.22 -16.28 -18.76
C SER A 109 -2.92 -15.72 -20.01
N ALA A 110 -4.07 -15.07 -19.83
CA ALA A 110 -4.82 -14.48 -20.93
C ALA A 110 -4.06 -13.33 -21.59
N VAL A 111 -3.38 -12.49 -20.79
CA VAL A 111 -2.52 -11.41 -21.29
C VAL A 111 -1.37 -11.97 -22.14
N LEU A 112 -0.66 -12.99 -21.65
CA LEU A 112 0.43 -13.62 -22.39
C LEU A 112 -0.07 -14.26 -23.69
N GLY A 113 -1.23 -14.92 -23.66
CA GLY A 113 -1.86 -15.49 -24.87
C GLY A 113 -2.27 -14.42 -25.89
N HIS A 114 -2.81 -13.30 -25.42
CA HIS A 114 -3.13 -12.15 -26.26
C HIS A 114 -1.87 -11.57 -26.91
N LEU A 115 -0.80 -11.36 -26.14
CA LEU A 115 0.48 -10.83 -26.65
C LEU A 115 1.15 -11.79 -27.64
N ALA A 116 1.13 -13.09 -27.38
CA ALA A 116 1.64 -14.10 -28.30
C ALA A 116 0.90 -14.06 -29.66
N THR A 117 -0.42 -13.89 -29.64
CA THR A 117 -1.26 -13.88 -30.85
C THR A 117 -1.21 -12.55 -31.59
N ALA A 118 -1.41 -11.44 -30.88
CA ALA A 118 -1.58 -10.12 -31.48
C ALA A 118 -0.24 -9.45 -31.83
N ARG A 119 0.83 -9.80 -31.11
CA ARG A 119 2.13 -9.13 -31.22
C ARG A 119 3.31 -10.08 -31.44
N ALA A 120 3.04 -11.37 -31.67
CA ALA A 120 4.04 -12.41 -31.91
C ALA A 120 5.11 -12.50 -30.81
N VAL A 121 4.73 -12.22 -29.55
CA VAL A 121 5.64 -12.34 -28.40
C VAL A 121 5.97 -13.81 -28.15
N PRO A 122 7.25 -14.19 -28.03
CA PRO A 122 7.66 -15.58 -27.84
C PRO A 122 7.50 -16.02 -26.38
N CYS A 123 6.26 -16.08 -25.90
CA CYS A 123 5.92 -16.59 -24.57
C CYS A 123 6.32 -18.07 -24.44
N LYS A 124 6.95 -18.44 -23.32
CA LYS A 124 7.43 -19.79 -23.01
C LYS A 124 6.64 -20.39 -21.83
N ASP A 125 6.73 -21.71 -21.71
CA ASP A 125 6.22 -22.42 -20.53
C ASP A 125 6.93 -21.91 -19.27
N GLY A 126 6.16 -21.52 -18.26
CA GLY A 126 6.65 -20.94 -17.01
C GLY A 126 6.67 -19.40 -16.98
N ASP A 127 6.52 -18.72 -18.13
CA ASP A 127 6.50 -17.25 -18.17
C ASP A 127 5.39 -16.65 -17.30
N GLU A 128 4.24 -17.32 -17.21
CA GLU A 128 3.13 -16.88 -16.36
C GLU A 128 3.55 -16.75 -14.88
N ALA A 129 4.15 -17.80 -14.31
CA ALA A 129 4.58 -17.79 -12.91
C ALA A 129 5.69 -16.77 -12.66
N GLU A 130 6.64 -16.62 -13.58
CA GLU A 130 7.70 -15.62 -13.48
C GLU A 130 7.17 -14.19 -13.56
N VAL A 131 6.23 -13.92 -14.48
CA VAL A 131 5.60 -12.60 -14.62
C VAL A 131 4.76 -12.27 -13.38
N VAL A 132 3.93 -13.20 -12.91
CA VAL A 132 3.12 -12.98 -11.68
C VAL A 132 4.04 -12.66 -10.50
N ARG A 133 5.13 -13.42 -10.32
CA ARG A 133 6.11 -13.18 -9.26
C ARG A 133 6.75 -11.80 -9.41
N ALA A 134 7.23 -11.44 -10.59
CA ALA A 134 7.87 -10.15 -10.84
C ALA A 134 6.91 -8.95 -10.62
N VAL A 135 5.63 -9.12 -10.96
CA VAL A 135 4.59 -8.12 -10.66
C VAL A 135 4.39 -8.00 -9.15
N ALA A 136 4.27 -9.12 -8.43
CA ALA A 136 4.14 -9.11 -6.97
C ALA A 136 5.35 -8.46 -6.28
N GLU A 137 6.57 -8.79 -6.71
CA GLU A 137 7.81 -8.19 -6.20
C GLU A 137 7.80 -6.67 -6.35
N ARG A 138 7.42 -6.16 -7.52
CA ARG A 138 7.36 -4.71 -7.78
C ARG A 138 6.25 -4.03 -7.02
N MET A 139 5.05 -4.62 -6.97
CA MET A 139 3.94 -4.07 -6.21
C MET A 139 4.28 -3.97 -4.72
N LEU A 140 4.91 -4.99 -4.14
CA LEU A 140 5.34 -4.94 -2.74
C LEU A 140 6.48 -3.93 -2.52
N ALA A 141 7.45 -3.84 -3.44
CA ALA A 141 8.50 -2.83 -3.36
C ALA A 141 7.96 -1.39 -3.49
N ASP A 142 6.91 -1.18 -4.28
CA ASP A 142 6.24 0.13 -4.41
C ASP A 142 5.53 0.57 -3.11
N LEU A 143 5.32 -0.35 -2.17
CA LEU A 143 4.80 -0.08 -0.82
C LEU A 143 5.91 0.20 0.20
N ASP A 144 7.19 0.02 -0.15
CA ASP A 144 8.28 0.36 0.77
C ASP A 144 8.24 1.86 1.12
N GLY A 145 8.52 2.18 2.38
CA GLY A 145 8.47 3.56 2.89
C GLY A 145 7.06 4.05 3.25
N THR A 146 6.01 3.27 3.03
CA THR A 146 4.64 3.61 3.48
C THR A 146 4.40 3.37 4.98
N GLY A 147 5.39 2.84 5.70
CA GLY A 147 5.24 2.49 7.12
C GLY A 147 4.25 1.36 7.40
N LEU A 148 3.70 0.71 6.35
CA LEU A 148 2.87 -0.48 6.49
C LEU A 148 3.64 -1.61 7.14
N ASP A 149 2.96 -2.38 7.98
CA ASP A 149 3.52 -3.64 8.49
C ASP A 149 3.37 -4.75 7.45
N LEU A 150 4.36 -4.83 6.56
CA LEU A 150 4.43 -5.88 5.53
C LEU A 150 4.93 -7.22 6.08
N THR A 151 5.18 -7.35 7.38
CA THR A 151 5.63 -8.60 8.00
C THR A 151 4.68 -9.74 7.65
N GLY A 152 5.22 -10.85 7.15
CA GLY A 152 4.42 -12.00 6.73
C GLY A 152 3.66 -11.85 5.41
N LEU A 153 3.73 -10.70 4.71
CA LEU A 153 3.29 -10.58 3.31
C LEU A 153 4.44 -10.99 2.38
N THR A 154 4.59 -12.29 2.16
CA THR A 154 5.61 -12.79 1.21
C THR A 154 5.19 -12.49 -0.23
N VAL A 155 6.18 -12.37 -1.12
CA VAL A 155 5.98 -12.31 -2.58
C VAL A 155 5.10 -13.46 -3.06
N GLU A 156 5.35 -14.68 -2.58
CA GLU A 156 4.62 -15.88 -2.99
C GLU A 156 3.14 -15.82 -2.61
N LYS A 157 2.83 -15.38 -1.40
CA LYS A 157 1.43 -15.14 -0.96
C LYS A 157 0.75 -14.09 -1.84
N PHE A 158 1.42 -12.97 -2.11
CA PHE A 158 0.85 -11.88 -2.89
C PHE A 158 0.67 -12.26 -4.37
N ALA A 159 1.65 -12.96 -4.95
CA ALA A 159 1.61 -13.57 -6.27
C ALA A 159 0.41 -14.53 -6.40
N GLY A 160 0.07 -15.28 -5.35
CA GLY A 160 -1.10 -16.16 -5.35
C GLY A 160 -2.41 -15.42 -5.68
N TYR A 161 -2.64 -14.23 -5.11
CA TYR A 161 -3.82 -13.42 -5.45
C TYR A 161 -3.80 -12.96 -6.91
N LEU A 162 -2.64 -12.53 -7.41
CA LEU A 162 -2.48 -12.00 -8.77
C LEU A 162 -2.55 -13.07 -9.85
N ALA A 163 -2.19 -14.31 -9.52
CA ALA A 163 -2.33 -15.46 -10.41
C ALA A 163 -3.82 -15.74 -10.72
N GLU A 164 -4.69 -15.61 -9.72
CA GLU A 164 -6.13 -15.81 -9.89
C GLU A 164 -6.79 -14.66 -10.65
N ASN A 165 -6.44 -13.41 -10.30
CA ASN A 165 -7.01 -12.22 -10.92
C ASN A 165 -6.09 -11.01 -10.73
N LEU A 166 -5.75 -10.32 -11.82
CA LEU A 166 -4.93 -9.11 -11.78
C LEU A 166 -5.58 -7.94 -11.00
N HIS A 167 -6.89 -8.00 -10.79
CA HIS A 167 -7.65 -7.05 -9.98
C HIS A 167 -8.15 -7.65 -8.67
N ALA A 168 -7.51 -8.72 -8.16
CA ALA A 168 -7.93 -9.44 -6.96
C ALA A 168 -8.23 -8.49 -5.79
N PRO A 169 -9.51 -8.35 -5.38
CA PRO A 169 -9.88 -7.50 -4.24
C PRO A 169 -9.17 -7.95 -2.96
N ALA A 170 -8.94 -9.25 -2.80
CA ALA A 170 -8.22 -9.83 -1.68
C ALA A 170 -6.76 -9.35 -1.56
N ALA A 171 -6.08 -9.08 -2.69
CA ALA A 171 -4.72 -8.53 -2.67
C ALA A 171 -4.72 -7.10 -2.09
N VAL A 172 -5.68 -6.29 -2.52
CA VAL A 172 -5.86 -4.92 -2.02
C VAL A 172 -6.24 -4.92 -0.55
N GLU A 173 -7.19 -5.77 -0.17
CA GLU A 173 -7.63 -5.93 1.22
C GLU A 173 -6.47 -6.37 2.13
N GLU A 174 -5.66 -7.33 1.70
CA GLU A 174 -4.48 -7.80 2.44
C GLU A 174 -3.49 -6.66 2.71
N VAL A 175 -3.24 -5.77 1.75
CA VAL A 175 -2.39 -4.58 1.91
C VAL A 175 -3.03 -3.57 2.85
N MET A 176 -4.32 -3.29 2.68
CA MET A 176 -5.05 -2.33 3.53
C MET A 176 -5.13 -2.80 4.98
N ASN A 177 -5.19 -4.10 5.22
CA ASN A 177 -5.16 -4.69 6.56
C ASN A 177 -3.79 -4.56 7.26
N ARG A 178 -2.76 -4.08 6.56
CA ARG A 178 -1.44 -3.75 7.15
C ARG A 178 -1.37 -2.34 7.72
N PHE A 179 -2.40 -1.53 7.50
CA PHE A 179 -2.60 -0.30 8.27
C PHE A 179 -3.10 -0.66 9.65
N THR A 180 -2.20 -0.79 10.61
CA THR A 180 -2.54 -0.92 12.03
C THR A 180 -2.29 0.38 12.77
N VAL A 181 -2.87 0.51 13.97
CA VAL A 181 -2.57 1.64 14.87
C VAL A 181 -1.06 1.74 15.14
N ARG A 182 -0.39 0.59 15.32
CA ARG A 182 1.06 0.48 15.47
C ARG A 182 1.80 0.96 14.22
N ALA A 183 1.38 0.55 13.02
CA ALA A 183 2.01 0.97 11.76
C ALA A 183 1.97 2.50 11.59
N VAL A 184 0.81 3.13 11.84
CA VAL A 184 0.67 4.60 11.78
C VAL A 184 1.54 5.28 12.84
N THR A 185 1.52 4.76 14.07
CA THR A 185 2.32 5.32 15.18
C THR A 185 3.82 5.24 14.87
N ASN A 186 4.29 4.10 14.34
CA ASN A 186 5.68 3.89 13.97
C ASN A 186 6.10 4.78 12.80
N TYR A 187 5.26 4.92 11.78
CA TYR A 187 5.51 5.83 10.67
C TYR A 187 5.70 7.27 11.15
N ILE A 188 4.76 7.80 11.94
CA ILE A 188 4.86 9.16 12.49
C ILE A 188 6.11 9.29 13.37
N SER A 189 6.42 8.29 14.19
CA SER A 189 7.63 8.29 15.02
C SER A 189 8.91 8.31 14.18
N GLY A 190 8.94 7.58 13.07
CA GLY A 190 10.03 7.57 12.10
C GLY A 190 10.25 8.95 11.46
N GLU A 191 9.18 9.58 10.99
CA GLU A 191 9.22 10.93 10.42
C GLU A 191 9.69 11.98 11.44
N LEU A 192 9.18 11.91 12.67
CA LEU A 192 9.63 12.79 13.76
C LEU A 192 11.10 12.54 14.13
N THR A 193 11.56 11.29 14.09
CA THR A 193 12.97 10.95 14.33
C THR A 193 13.86 11.54 13.24
N GLY A 194 13.49 11.38 11.96
CA GLY A 194 14.20 11.97 10.83
C GLY A 194 14.28 13.50 10.91
N ALA A 195 13.27 14.13 11.49
CA ALA A 195 13.22 15.57 11.74
C ALA A 195 13.92 16.02 13.05
N GLY A 196 14.48 15.10 13.86
CA GLY A 196 15.07 15.43 15.16
C GLY A 196 14.05 15.88 16.22
N ARG A 197 12.78 15.52 16.05
CA ARG A 197 11.62 15.93 16.86
C ARG A 197 11.04 14.80 17.71
N LEU A 198 11.72 13.65 17.79
CA LEU A 198 11.42 12.58 18.72
C LEU A 198 12.52 12.49 19.77
N ALA A 199 12.15 12.51 21.06
CA ALA A 199 13.09 12.28 22.14
C ALA A 199 13.66 10.86 22.05
N ALA A 200 14.97 10.71 22.22
CA ALA A 200 15.58 9.40 22.42
C ALA A 200 14.92 8.75 23.65
N GLY A 201 14.35 7.55 23.48
CA GLY A 201 13.68 6.85 24.56
C GLY A 201 14.60 6.71 25.77
N ALA A 202 14.08 7.04 26.96
CA ALA A 202 14.71 6.73 28.24
C ALA A 202 14.45 5.26 28.62
#